data_AF-A0A529UTF7-F1
#
_entry.id   AF-A0A529UTF7-F1
#
_cell.length_a   1.000
_cell.length_b   1.000
_cell.length_c   1.000
_cell.angle_alpha   90.00
_cell.angle_beta   90.00
_cell.angle_gamma   90.00
#
_symmetry.space_group_name_H-M   'P 1'
#
loop_
_entity.id
_entity.type
_entity.pdbx_description
1 polymer ?
#
loop_
_entity_poly.entity_id
_entity_poly.type
_entity_poly.pdbx_seq_one_letter_code
_entity_poly.pdbx_strand_id
1 'polypeptide(L)'
;MTSEAPPFWWEKPDWRVLALSPVSAAYGMVAGRRMRHAPREKVDAPVLCVGNLTVGGSGKTPVAIALAKQARRMQLTPGFL
;
A
#
# COMPACT_ATOMS: atom_id res chain seq x y z
N MET A 1 -16.30 1.77 15.06
CA MET A 1 -15.29 0.88 15.67
C MET A 1 -13.99 1.07 14.91
N THR A 2 -13.12 1.92 15.42
CA THR A 2 -11.78 2.14 14.86
C THR A 2 -11.00 0.85 15.08
N SER A 3 -10.64 0.15 14.00
CA SER A 3 -9.65 -0.92 14.08
C SER A 3 -8.30 -0.24 14.33
N GLU A 4 -8.01 0.11 15.58
CA GLU A 4 -6.67 0.54 15.96
C GLU A 4 -5.70 -0.60 15.68
N ALA A 5 -4.52 -0.25 15.15
CA ALA A 5 -3.45 -1.21 15.00
C ALA A 5 -3.08 -1.71 16.41
N PRO A 6 -2.83 -3.02 16.59
CA PRO A 6 -2.47 -3.56 17.90
C PRO A 6 -1.27 -2.81 18.52
N PRO A 7 -1.25 -2.56 19.84
CA PRO A 7 -0.23 -1.73 20.49
C PRO A 7 1.22 -2.13 20.19
N PHE A 8 1.47 -3.44 20.05
CA PHE A 8 2.78 -3.98 19.73
C PHE A 8 3.39 -3.47 18.41
N TRP A 9 2.59 -2.90 17.49
CA TRP A 9 3.10 -2.27 16.26
C TRP A 9 3.95 -1.02 16.52
N TRP A 10 3.76 -0.38 17.68
CA TRP A 10 4.43 0.86 18.08
C TRP A 10 5.48 0.64 19.16
N GLU A 11 5.64 -0.59 19.63
CA GLU A 11 6.63 -0.97 20.62
C GLU A 11 8.00 -1.19 19.98
N LYS A 12 9.06 -1.14 20.80
CA LYS A 12 10.42 -1.43 20.32
C LYS A 12 10.52 -2.90 19.88
N PRO A 13 11.24 -3.19 18.79
CA PRO A 13 11.42 -4.57 18.33
C PRO A 13 12.13 -5.41 19.41
N ASP A 14 11.58 -6.60 19.68
CA ASP A 14 12.11 -7.58 20.62
C ASP A 14 12.66 -8.82 19.88
N TRP A 15 13.02 -9.87 20.64
CA TRP A 15 13.55 -11.11 20.09
C TRP A 15 12.59 -11.82 19.11
N ARG A 16 11.28 -11.57 19.20
CA ARG A 16 10.27 -12.17 18.29
C ARG A 16 10.44 -11.64 16.88
N VAL A 17 10.84 -10.37 16.73
CA VAL A 17 11.16 -9.76 15.43
C VAL A 17 12.39 -10.45 14.81
N LEU A 18 13.41 -10.73 15.62
CA LEU A 18 14.60 -11.45 15.16
C LEU A 18 14.27 -12.89 14.77
N ALA A 19 13.43 -13.58 15.55
CA ALA A 19 12.97 -14.94 15.24
C ALA A 19 12.18 -15.00 13.91
N LEU A 20 11.42 -13.95 13.59
CA LEU A 20 10.66 -13.84 12.33
C LEU A 20 11.48 -13.28 11.16
N SER A 21 12.69 -12.77 11.40
CA SER A 21 13.52 -12.12 10.37
C SER A 21 13.86 -13.03 9.17
N PRO A 22 14.12 -14.35 9.32
CA PRO A 22 14.40 -15.19 8.17
C PRO A 22 13.17 -15.34 7.26
N VAL A 23 11.98 -15.45 7.86
CA VAL A 23 10.70 -15.53 7.14
C VAL A 23 10.41 -14.20 6.42
N SER A 24 10.65 -13.08 7.11
CA SER A 24 10.52 -11.74 6.54
C SER A 24 11.48 -11.54 5.34
N ALA A 25 12.72 -12.00 5.45
CA ALA A 25 13.71 -11.92 4.37
C ALA A 25 13.28 -12.76 3.15
N ALA A 26 12.81 -13.98 3.37
CA ALA A 26 12.29 -14.84 2.30
C ALA A 26 11.08 -14.18 1.60
N TYR A 27 10.14 -13.63 2.37
CA TYR A 27 9.00 -12.90 1.82
C TYR A 27 9.45 -11.67 1.02
N GLY A 28 10.34 -10.85 1.58
CA GLY A 28 10.87 -9.64 0.94
C GLY A 28 11.60 -9.94 -0.37
N MET A 29 12.33 -11.05 -0.43
CA MET A 29 12.99 -11.51 -1.66
C MET A 29 11.98 -11.87 -2.75
N VAL A 30 10.93 -12.64 -2.40
CA VAL A 30 9.87 -13.03 -3.35
C VAL A 30 9.06 -11.81 -3.80
N ALA A 31 8.64 -10.96 -2.87
CA ALA A 31 7.91 -9.74 -3.15
C ALA A 31 8.72 -8.80 -4.04
N GLY A 32 10.01 -8.59 -3.72
CA GLY A 32 10.92 -7.79 -4.51
C GLY A 32 11.13 -8.35 -5.92
N ARG A 33 11.27 -9.67 -6.06
CA ARG A 33 11.34 -10.33 -7.37
C ARG A 33 10.06 -10.08 -8.17
N ARG A 34 8.89 -10.27 -7.55
CA ARG A 34 7.59 -10.02 -8.21
C ARG A 34 7.45 -8.57 -8.66
N MET A 35 7.80 -7.60 -7.82
CA MET A 35 7.71 -6.18 -8.17
C MET A 35 8.62 -5.79 -9.36
N ARG A 36 9.82 -6.39 -9.44
CA ARG A 36 10.77 -6.12 -10.53
C ARG A 36 10.35 -6.76 -11.86
N HIS A 37 9.70 -7.92 -11.80
CA HIS A 37 9.38 -8.72 -12.99
C HIS A 37 7.89 -8.77 -13.33
N ALA A 38 7.04 -8.05 -12.60
CA ALA A 38 5.60 -8.01 -12.88
C ALA A 38 5.35 -7.48 -14.31
N PRO A 39 4.51 -8.15 -15.11
CA PRO A 39 4.12 -7.65 -16.43
C PRO A 39 3.44 -6.29 -16.25
N ARG A 40 3.78 -5.36 -17.14
CA ARG A 40 3.19 -4.02 -17.16
C ARG A 40 2.25 -3.94 -18.35
N GLU A 41 0.96 -3.97 -18.06
CA GLU A 41 -0.05 -3.70 -19.07
C GLU A 41 -0.20 -2.19 -19.27
N LYS A 42 -0.34 -1.79 -20.53
CA LYS A 42 -0.65 -0.42 -20.88
C LYS A 42 -2.15 -0.22 -20.77
N VAL A 43 -2.55 0.90 -20.18
CA VAL A 43 -3.94 1.32 -20.10
C VAL A 43 -4.06 2.60 -20.91
N ASP A 44 -5.12 2.73 -21.72
CA ASP A 44 -5.35 3.88 -22.60
C ASP A 44 -5.76 5.17 -21.85
N ALA A 45 -5.82 5.11 -20.52
CA ALA A 45 -6.15 6.22 -19.64
C ALA A 45 -5.00 6.50 -18.66
N PRO A 46 -4.84 7.75 -18.18
CA PRO A 46 -3.93 8.06 -17.08
C PRO A 46 -4.31 7.30 -15.81
N VAL A 47 -3.38 6.54 -15.23
CA VAL A 47 -3.60 5.74 -14.02
C VAL A 47 -2.76 6.26 -12.86
N LEU A 48 -3.39 6.48 -11.71
CA LEU A 48 -2.73 6.82 -10.45
C LEU A 48 -2.90 5.66 -9.45
N CYS A 49 -1.79 5.06 -9.02
CA CYS A 49 -1.81 4.01 -8.01
C CYS A 49 -1.68 4.61 -6.59
N VAL A 50 -2.70 4.44 -5.76
CA VAL A 50 -2.69 4.86 -4.34
C VAL A 50 -2.45 3.65 -3.45
N GLY A 51 -1.25 3.55 -2.89
CA GLY A 51 -0.81 2.41 -2.09
C GLY A 51 -0.07 2.80 -0.81
N ASN A 52 0.30 1.79 -0.02
CA ASN A 52 1.16 1.90 1.16
C ASN A 52 2.04 0.64 1.23
N LEU A 53 3.19 0.74 1.88
CA LEU A 53 4.10 -0.36 2.17
C LEU A 53 3.65 -1.22 3.36
N THR A 54 2.92 -0.66 4.31
CA THR A 54 2.48 -1.39 5.51
C THR A 54 1.02 -1.83 5.42
N VAL A 55 0.71 -2.93 6.10
CA VAL A 55 -0.66 -3.35 6.35
C VAL A 55 -1.26 -2.49 7.47
N GLY A 56 -2.59 -2.31 7.44
CA GLY A 56 -3.31 -1.43 8.37
C GLY A 56 -3.82 -0.13 7.74
N GLY A 57 -4.42 0.70 8.59
CA GLY A 57 -5.06 1.97 8.20
C GLY A 57 -4.05 3.10 7.97
N SER A 58 -3.56 3.22 6.74
CA SER A 58 -2.61 4.28 6.33
C SER A 58 -3.25 5.39 5.47
N GLY A 59 -4.58 5.48 5.45
CA GLY A 59 -5.27 6.60 4.79
C GLY A 59 -5.34 6.53 3.26
N LYS A 60 -5.01 5.38 2.64
CA LYS A 60 -5.12 5.17 1.18
C LYS A 60 -6.49 5.59 0.61
N THR A 61 -7.57 5.22 1.30
CA THR A 61 -8.94 5.54 0.86
C THR A 61 -9.25 7.04 0.93
N PRO A 62 -9.02 7.75 2.06
CA PRO A 62 -9.09 9.22 2.09
C PRO A 62 -8.29 9.91 0.98
N VAL A 63 -7.06 9.43 0.70
CA VAL A 63 -6.20 10.00 -0.36
C VAL A 63 -6.82 9.78 -1.74
N ALA A 64 -7.29 8.56 -2.04
CA ALA A 64 -7.95 8.25 -3.32
C ALA A 64 -9.20 9.12 -3.53
N ILE A 65 -9.99 9.35 -2.48
CA ILE A 65 -11.15 10.25 -2.51
C ILE A 65 -10.72 11.70 -2.77
N ALA A 66 -9.66 12.18 -2.13
CA ALA A 66 -9.14 13.53 -2.33
C ALA A 66 -8.67 13.74 -3.78
N LEU A 67 -7.97 12.76 -4.35
CA LEU A 67 -7.53 12.78 -5.75
C LEU A 67 -8.72 12.82 -6.71
N ALA A 68 -9.75 11.99 -6.49
CA ALA A 68 -10.95 12.01 -7.32
C ALA A 68 -11.69 13.36 -7.23
N LYS A 69 -11.79 13.96 -6.04
CA LYS A 69 -12.37 15.31 -5.88
C LYS A 69 -11.57 16.36 -6.67
N GLN A 70 -10.24 16.27 -6.65
CA GLN A 70 -9.40 17.18 -7.40
C GLN A 70 -9.53 16.99 -8.92
N ALA A 71 -9.57 15.74 -9.39
CA ALA A 71 -9.80 15.43 -10.80
C ALA A 71 -11.14 16.01 -11.29
N ARG A 72 -12.21 15.90 -10.49
CA ARG A 72 -13.51 16.52 -10.82
C ARG A 72 -13.44 18.05 -10.90
N ARG A 73 -12.65 18.72 -10.05
CA ARG A 73 -12.43 20.17 -10.13
C ARG A 73 -11.70 20.58 -11.41
N MET A 74 -10.84 19.70 -11.91
CA MET A 74 -10.17 19.84 -13.20
C MET A 74 -11.06 19.41 -14.38
N GLN A 75 -12.36 19.18 -14.16
CA GLN A 75 -13.33 18.75 -15.17
C GLN A 75 -12.99 17.38 -15.82
N LEU A 76 -12.24 16.52 -15.12
CA LEU A 76 -11.96 15.15 -15.52
C LEU A 76 -12.99 14.16 -14.92
N THR A 77 -13.10 12.98 -15.52
CA THR A 77 -13.98 11.89 -15.04
C THR A 77 -13.14 10.80 -14.35
N PRO A 78 -12.98 10.81 -13.02
CA PRO A 78 -12.21 9.79 -12.31
C PRO A 78 -12.97 8.46 -12.20
N GLY A 79 -12.25 7.35 -12.24
CA GLY A 79 -12.72 6.02 -11.89
C GLY A 79 -11.88 5.41 -10.77
N PHE A 80 -12.47 4.50 -10.00
CA PHE A 80 -11.76 3.66 -9.04
C PHE A 80 -11.73 2.22 -9.56
N LEU A 81 -10.59 1.55 -9.38
CA LEU A 81 -10.38 0.14 -9.64
C LEU A 81 -10.19 -0.61 -8.31
#